data_AF-A0A5B8M1X1-F1
#
_entry.id   AF-A0A5B8M1X1-F1
#
_cell.length_a   1.000
_cell.length_b   1.000
_cell.length_c   1.000
_cell.angle_alpha   90.00
_cell.angle_beta   90.00
_cell.angle_gamma   90.00
#
_symmetry.space_group_name_H-M   'P 1'
#
loop_
_entity.id
_entity.type
_entity.pdbx_description
1 polymer ?
#
loop_
_entity_poly.entity_id
_entity_poly.type
_entity_poly.pdbx_seq_one_letter_code
_entity_poly.pdbx_strand_id
1 'polypeptide(L)'
;MQWWNDFWDWFTSSDAQPVIFTGAVILVSIIVSGLLSAWIARGAIRGLLTRSEREQKAAAVAALVDAAVEASVWNSLTPAEQVLSDRSVGQADILVRLLPVKGAGVAADWVAHQLSELKRNSATYGYSLEPAIVEFRDRLVEWQNKPRRARRLFLEDLQRWRFERTSSSDAAGVEQQQDAWVAREHHDRHAEADAAPADVTHAAEPAAASADSAPEPIADTQVLDDYEIAGPVGAYSARKSTGLEAD
;
A
#
# COMPACT_ATOMS: atom_id res chain seq x y z
N MET A 1 -66.69 2.71 7.73
CA MET A 1 -67.35 1.60 8.46
C MET A 1 -67.82 0.53 7.47
N GLN A 2 -68.89 0.72 6.68
CA GLN A 2 -69.34 -0.30 5.71
C GLN A 2 -68.22 -0.83 4.80
N TRP A 3 -67.47 0.05 4.10
CA TRP A 3 -66.37 -0.35 3.20
C TRP A 3 -65.33 -1.31 3.83
N TRP A 4 -65.14 -1.25 5.15
CA TRP A 4 -64.21 -2.12 5.87
C TRP A 4 -64.81 -3.52 6.08
N ASN A 5 -66.10 -3.61 6.40
CA ASN A 5 -66.81 -4.88 6.47
C ASN A 5 -66.97 -5.48 5.07
N ASP A 6 -67.34 -4.69 4.05
CA ASP A 6 -67.51 -5.17 2.67
C ASP A 6 -66.19 -5.79 2.13
N PHE A 7 -65.04 -5.19 2.46
CA PHE A 7 -63.73 -5.76 2.17
C PHE A 7 -63.47 -7.07 2.91
N TRP A 8 -63.91 -7.19 4.17
CA TRP A 8 -63.63 -8.35 5.02
C TRP A 8 -64.56 -9.55 4.71
N ASP A 9 -65.81 -9.28 4.36
CA ASP A 9 -66.75 -10.26 3.82
C ASP A 9 -66.29 -10.76 2.44
N TRP A 10 -65.78 -9.88 1.58
CA TRP A 10 -65.14 -10.29 0.32
C TRP A 10 -63.89 -11.14 0.57
N PHE A 11 -62.98 -10.71 1.45
CA PHE A 11 -61.71 -11.40 1.72
C PHE A 11 -61.92 -12.80 2.31
N THR A 12 -63.00 -13.02 3.05
CA THR A 12 -63.36 -14.33 3.62
C THR A 12 -64.26 -15.17 2.71
N SER A 13 -64.79 -14.61 1.62
CA SER A 13 -65.60 -15.31 0.63
C SER A 13 -64.79 -16.33 -0.18
N SER A 14 -65.43 -17.45 -0.55
CA SER A 14 -64.83 -18.50 -1.38
C SER A 14 -64.37 -18.00 -2.75
N ASP A 15 -65.07 -17.02 -3.33
CA ASP A 15 -64.77 -16.48 -4.66
C ASP A 15 -63.48 -15.64 -4.71
N ALA A 16 -63.04 -15.12 -3.56
CA ALA A 16 -61.80 -14.35 -3.45
C ALA A 16 -60.54 -15.24 -3.34
N GLN A 17 -60.69 -16.53 -2.97
CA GLN A 17 -59.57 -17.43 -2.72
C GLN A 17 -58.54 -17.52 -3.88
N PRO A 18 -58.93 -17.62 -5.18
CA PRO A 18 -57.95 -17.68 -6.27
C PRO A 18 -57.13 -16.39 -6.41
N VAL A 19 -57.75 -15.23 -6.19
CA VAL A 19 -57.11 -13.92 -6.27
C VAL A 19 -56.15 -13.72 -5.10
N ILE A 20 -56.59 -14.06 -3.88
CA ILE A 20 -55.76 -14.02 -2.66
C ILE A 20 -54.55 -14.96 -2.80
N PHE A 21 -54.76 -16.19 -3.31
CA PHE A 21 -53.67 -17.14 -3.55
C PHE A 21 -52.65 -16.60 -4.57
N THR A 22 -53.12 -16.06 -5.70
CA THR A 22 -52.22 -15.49 -6.73
C THR A 22 -51.43 -14.30 -6.17
N GLY A 23 -52.08 -13.41 -5.42
CA GLY A 23 -51.42 -12.28 -4.74
C GLY A 23 -50.38 -12.74 -3.71
N ALA A 24 -50.70 -13.76 -2.92
CA ALA A 24 -49.78 -14.36 -1.95
C ALA A 24 -48.56 -14.99 -2.64
N VAL A 25 -48.75 -15.72 -3.75
CA VAL A 25 -47.66 -16.31 -4.54
C VAL A 25 -46.74 -15.23 -5.12
N ILE A 26 -47.30 -14.13 -5.64
CA ILE A 26 -46.50 -12.99 -6.13
C ILE A 26 -45.70 -12.35 -4.99
N LEU A 27 -46.34 -12.08 -3.84
CA LEU A 27 -45.69 -11.51 -2.66
C LEU A 27 -44.53 -12.39 -2.17
N VAL A 28 -44.76 -13.70 -2.03
CA VAL A 28 -43.73 -14.67 -1.64
C VAL A 28 -42.61 -14.72 -2.67
N SER A 29 -42.92 -14.68 -3.97
CA SER A 29 -41.92 -14.67 -5.05
C SER A 29 -41.01 -13.44 -4.97
N ILE A 30 -41.56 -12.25 -4.72
CA ILE A 30 -40.80 -11.00 -4.53
C ILE A 30 -39.91 -11.10 -3.29
N ILE A 31 -40.44 -11.59 -2.16
CA ILE A 31 -39.68 -11.77 -0.92
C ILE A 31 -38.52 -12.75 -1.12
N VAL A 32 -38.78 -13.93 -1.70
CA VAL A 32 -37.75 -14.96 -1.95
C VAL A 32 -36.69 -14.46 -2.94
N SER A 33 -37.09 -13.77 -4.01
CA SER A 33 -36.16 -13.16 -4.97
C SER A 33 -35.28 -12.09 -4.30
N GLY A 34 -35.86 -11.20 -3.50
CA GLY A 34 -35.14 -10.18 -2.76
C GLY A 34 -34.14 -10.77 -1.74
N LEU A 35 -34.55 -11.79 -0.99
CA LEU A 35 -33.69 -12.51 -0.05
C LEU A 35 -32.52 -13.19 -0.76
N LEU A 36 -32.79 -13.89 -1.87
CA LEU A 36 -31.76 -14.59 -2.64
C LEU A 36 -30.73 -13.62 -3.24
N SER A 37 -31.19 -12.54 -3.87
CA SER A 37 -30.33 -11.48 -4.41
C SER A 37 -29.48 -10.82 -3.31
N ALA A 38 -30.07 -10.51 -2.15
CA ALA A 38 -29.33 -9.95 -1.02
C ALA A 38 -28.26 -10.91 -0.47
N TRP A 39 -28.53 -12.22 -0.47
CA TRP A 39 -27.57 -13.25 -0.04
C TRP A 39 -26.37 -13.34 -1.00
N ILE A 40 -26.63 -13.38 -2.31
CA ILE A 40 -25.60 -13.42 -3.35
C ILE A 40 -24.74 -12.13 -3.29
N ALA A 41 -25.37 -10.96 -3.23
CA ALA A 41 -24.67 -9.68 -3.12
C ALA A 41 -23.77 -9.62 -1.87
N ARG A 42 -24.27 -10.08 -0.71
CA ARG A 42 -23.48 -10.14 0.52
C ARG A 42 -22.31 -11.13 0.43
N GLY A 43 -22.46 -12.22 -0.31
CA GLY A 43 -21.37 -13.14 -0.64
C GLY A 43 -20.30 -12.48 -1.50
N ALA A 44 -20.71 -11.82 -2.60
CA ALA A 44 -19.82 -11.14 -3.52
C ALA A 44 -19.01 -10.01 -2.84
N ILE A 45 -19.67 -9.15 -2.05
CA ILE A 45 -19.00 -8.06 -1.31
C ILE A 45 -17.95 -8.60 -0.33
N ARG A 46 -18.26 -9.68 0.39
CA ARG A 46 -17.28 -10.35 1.27
C ARG A 46 -16.10 -10.93 0.49
N GLY A 47 -16.36 -11.58 -0.66
CA GLY A 47 -15.33 -12.10 -1.55
C GLY A 47 -14.38 -10.99 -2.00
N LEU A 48 -14.92 -9.89 -2.54
CA LEU A 48 -14.15 -8.72 -2.98
C LEU A 48 -13.32 -8.12 -1.83
N LEU A 49 -13.90 -7.95 -0.64
CA LEU A 49 -13.17 -7.41 0.51
C LEU A 49 -12.01 -8.33 0.92
N THR A 50 -12.23 -9.65 1.03
CA THR A 50 -11.15 -10.59 1.38
C THR A 50 -10.07 -10.71 0.31
N ARG A 51 -10.39 -10.44 -0.97
CA ARG A 51 -9.42 -10.36 -2.06
C ARG A 51 -8.60 -9.07 -1.95
N SER A 52 -9.25 -7.91 -1.83
CA SER A 52 -8.59 -6.62 -1.68
C SER A 52 -7.67 -6.57 -0.44
N GLU A 53 -8.12 -7.15 0.68
CA GLU A 53 -7.26 -7.32 1.87
C GLU A 53 -5.99 -8.14 1.60
N ARG A 54 -6.07 -9.21 0.80
CA ARG A 54 -4.91 -10.04 0.45
C ARG A 54 -3.96 -9.28 -0.48
N GLU A 55 -4.51 -8.57 -1.46
CA GLU A 55 -3.77 -7.75 -2.42
C GLU A 55 -3.05 -6.60 -1.71
N GLN A 56 -3.70 -5.87 -0.79
CA GLN A 56 -3.08 -4.83 0.04
C GLN A 56 -1.92 -5.38 0.89
N LYS A 57 -2.11 -6.54 1.54
CA LYS A 57 -1.05 -7.18 2.33
C LYS A 57 0.12 -7.64 1.46
N ALA A 58 -0.15 -8.14 0.25
CA ALA A 58 0.90 -8.51 -0.71
C ALA A 58 1.68 -7.28 -1.21
N ALA A 59 1.00 -6.19 -1.55
CA ALA A 59 1.63 -4.95 -1.97
C ALA A 59 2.52 -4.34 -0.86
N ALA A 60 2.04 -4.33 0.40
CA ALA A 60 2.84 -3.87 1.53
C ALA A 60 4.08 -4.74 1.79
N VAL A 61 3.96 -6.07 1.71
CA VAL A 61 5.12 -6.97 1.85
C VAL A 61 6.10 -6.79 0.69
N ALA A 62 5.61 -6.61 -0.55
CA ALA A 62 6.48 -6.34 -1.69
C ALA A 62 7.25 -5.02 -1.52
N ALA A 63 6.57 -3.93 -1.14
CA ALA A 63 7.20 -2.63 -0.88
C ALA A 63 8.23 -2.69 0.26
N LEU A 64 7.97 -3.46 1.32
CA LEU A 64 8.95 -3.68 2.40
C LEU A 64 10.19 -4.45 1.94
N VAL A 65 10.02 -5.46 1.07
CA VAL A 65 11.13 -6.28 0.58
C VAL A 65 11.99 -5.48 -0.41
N ASP A 66 11.36 -4.67 -1.27
CA ASP A 66 12.02 -3.72 -2.16
C ASP A 66 12.87 -2.70 -1.37
N ALA A 67 12.26 -2.06 -0.36
CA ALA A 67 12.95 -1.16 0.56
C ALA A 67 14.07 -1.85 1.37
N ALA A 68 13.97 -3.16 1.65
CA ALA A 68 15.03 -3.92 2.31
C ALA A 68 16.22 -4.22 1.38
N VAL A 69 15.97 -4.46 0.10
CA VAL A 69 17.04 -4.57 -0.91
C VAL A 69 17.75 -3.23 -1.05
N GLU A 70 17.02 -2.12 -1.16
CA GLU A 70 17.60 -0.76 -1.24
C GLU A 70 18.41 -0.40 0.02
N ALA A 71 17.89 -0.71 1.21
CA ALA A 71 18.60 -0.54 2.48
C ALA A 71 19.88 -1.39 2.57
N SER A 72 19.90 -2.59 1.98
CA SER A 72 21.09 -3.47 1.99
C SER A 72 22.26 -2.92 1.17
N VAL A 73 22.00 -2.03 0.21
CA VAL A 73 23.01 -1.38 -0.64
C VAL A 73 23.21 0.11 -0.32
N TRP A 74 22.55 0.64 0.71
CA TRP A 74 22.48 2.08 1.02
C TRP A 74 23.84 2.79 1.06
N ASN A 75 24.88 2.17 1.62
CA ASN A 75 26.23 2.76 1.67
C ASN A 75 26.96 2.83 0.31
N SER A 76 26.42 2.19 -0.74
CA SER A 76 26.92 2.28 -2.12
C SER A 76 26.15 3.27 -3.00
N LEU A 77 24.98 3.74 -2.53
CA LEU A 77 24.16 4.76 -3.20
C LEU A 77 24.77 6.16 -3.06
N THR A 78 24.51 7.02 -4.04
CA THR A 78 24.85 8.45 -3.94
C THR A 78 23.95 9.16 -2.91
N PRO A 79 24.34 10.33 -2.35
CA PRO A 79 23.53 11.04 -1.36
C PRO A 79 22.12 11.40 -1.83
N ALA A 80 21.91 11.62 -3.13
CA ALA A 80 20.58 11.87 -3.69
C ALA A 80 19.70 10.61 -3.70
N GLU A 81 20.28 9.45 -4.04
CA GLU A 81 19.59 8.16 -4.01
C GLU A 81 19.30 7.71 -2.57
N GLN A 82 20.21 7.99 -1.61
CA GLN A 82 19.98 7.71 -0.18
C GLN A 82 18.72 8.39 0.36
N VAL A 83 18.43 9.64 -0.05
CA VAL A 83 17.21 10.36 0.34
C VAL A 83 15.95 9.76 -0.29
N LEU A 84 16.05 9.25 -1.52
CA LEU A 84 14.95 8.52 -2.17
C LEU A 84 14.69 7.18 -1.48
N SER A 85 15.74 6.47 -1.08
CA SER A 85 15.65 5.22 -0.32
C SER A 85 15.04 5.41 1.08
N ASP A 86 15.47 6.43 1.82
CA ASP A 86 14.89 6.73 3.13
C ASP A 86 13.40 7.13 3.00
N ARG A 87 13.00 7.71 1.86
CA ARG A 87 11.59 7.96 1.53
C ARG A 87 10.82 6.69 1.13
N SER A 88 11.43 5.76 0.37
CA SER A 88 10.80 4.49 -0.01
C SER A 88 10.50 3.64 1.23
N VAL A 89 11.48 3.54 2.15
CA VAL A 89 11.36 2.93 3.48
C VAL A 89 10.23 3.57 4.28
N GLY A 90 10.18 4.91 4.36
CA GLY A 90 9.12 5.61 5.09
C GLY A 90 7.72 5.38 4.50
N GLN A 91 7.59 5.33 3.18
CA GLN A 91 6.33 5.01 2.52
C GLN A 91 5.90 3.56 2.79
N ALA A 92 6.84 2.61 2.76
CA ALA A 92 6.55 1.21 3.02
C ALA A 92 6.13 0.94 4.49
N ASP A 93 6.75 1.60 5.48
CA ASP A 93 6.31 1.54 6.89
C ASP A 93 4.88 2.11 7.07
N ILE A 94 4.58 3.26 6.45
CA ILE A 94 3.23 3.85 6.49
C ILE A 94 2.19 2.89 5.91
N LEU A 95 2.45 2.27 4.75
CA LEU A 95 1.54 1.27 4.16
C LEU A 95 1.27 0.12 5.13
N VAL A 96 2.30 -0.37 5.83
CA VAL A 96 2.17 -1.47 6.81
C VAL A 96 1.36 -1.04 8.02
N ARG A 97 1.60 0.16 8.58
CA ARG A 97 0.85 0.68 9.74
C ARG A 97 -0.62 0.94 9.44
N LEU A 98 -0.96 1.28 8.20
CA LEU A 98 -2.34 1.50 7.74
C LEU A 98 -3.11 0.20 7.44
N LEU A 99 -2.46 -0.97 7.39
CA LEU A 99 -3.15 -2.23 7.11
C LEU A 99 -4.15 -2.60 8.21
N PRO A 100 -5.37 -3.06 7.85
CA PRO A 100 -6.39 -3.52 8.81
C PRO A 100 -6.08 -4.93 9.36
N VAL A 101 -4.86 -5.14 9.88
CA VAL A 101 -4.34 -6.44 10.34
C VAL A 101 -3.93 -6.40 11.80
N LYS A 102 -4.34 -7.41 12.57
CA LYS A 102 -3.96 -7.55 13.98
C LYS A 102 -2.45 -7.74 14.12
N GLY A 103 -1.79 -6.74 14.70
CA GLY A 103 -0.33 -6.73 14.85
C GLY A 103 0.42 -6.03 13.72
N ALA A 104 -0.26 -5.27 12.85
CA ALA A 104 0.38 -4.43 11.84
C ALA A 104 1.45 -3.50 12.42
N GLY A 105 1.13 -2.72 13.47
CA GLY A 105 2.11 -1.87 14.16
C GLY A 105 3.32 -2.65 14.73
N VAL A 106 3.09 -3.84 15.30
CA VAL A 106 4.19 -4.71 15.80
C VAL A 106 5.09 -5.18 14.65
N ALA A 107 4.50 -5.52 13.50
CA ALA A 107 5.27 -5.88 12.31
C ALA A 107 6.06 -4.67 11.79
N ALA A 108 5.46 -3.49 11.74
CA ALA A 108 6.12 -2.24 11.36
C ALA A 108 7.32 -1.92 12.29
N ASP A 109 7.16 -2.03 13.61
CA ASP A 109 8.23 -1.81 14.59
C ASP A 109 9.38 -2.84 14.45
N TRP A 110 9.05 -4.12 14.18
CA TRP A 110 10.03 -5.17 13.91
C TRP A 110 10.78 -4.94 12.59
N VAL A 111 10.05 -4.52 11.55
CA VAL A 111 10.61 -4.19 10.23
C VAL A 111 11.51 -2.97 10.29
N ALA A 112 11.11 -1.90 10.98
CA ALA A 112 11.92 -0.71 11.15
C ALA A 112 13.27 -1.03 11.82
N HIS A 113 13.28 -1.91 12.82
CA HIS A 113 14.52 -2.38 13.42
C HIS A 113 15.37 -3.20 12.43
N GLN A 114 14.77 -4.17 11.73
CA GLN A 114 15.49 -4.98 10.72
C GLN A 114 16.08 -4.11 9.60
N LEU A 115 15.33 -3.14 9.09
CA LEU A 115 15.81 -2.19 8.07
C LEU A 115 16.97 -1.35 8.60
N SER A 116 16.94 -0.92 9.87
CA SER A 116 18.06 -0.20 10.49
C SER A 116 19.33 -1.07 10.60
N GLU A 117 19.18 -2.35 10.92
CA GLU A 117 20.30 -3.30 10.96
C GLU A 117 20.80 -3.67 9.55
N LEU A 118 19.93 -3.87 8.56
CA LEU A 118 20.29 -4.02 7.14
C LEU A 118 21.10 -2.81 6.64
N LYS A 119 20.60 -1.59 6.90
CA LYS A 119 21.28 -0.32 6.56
C LYS A 119 22.64 -0.21 7.22
N ARG A 120 22.75 -0.51 8.52
CA ARG A 120 24.01 -0.53 9.27
C ARG A 120 25.00 -1.57 8.74
N ASN A 121 24.51 -2.76 8.41
CA ASN A 121 25.34 -3.87 7.91
C ASN A 121 25.75 -3.68 6.44
N SER A 122 25.05 -2.86 5.65
CA SER A 122 25.42 -2.52 4.25
C SER A 122 26.87 -2.02 4.14
N ALA A 123 27.31 -1.18 5.08
CA ALA A 123 28.66 -0.62 5.13
C ALA A 123 29.76 -1.65 5.44
N THR A 124 29.40 -2.78 6.07
CA THR A 124 30.36 -3.80 6.53
C THR A 124 30.37 -5.05 5.65
N TYR A 125 29.21 -5.44 5.10
CA TYR A 125 28.99 -6.78 4.55
C TYR A 125 28.63 -6.82 3.06
N GLY A 126 28.33 -5.69 2.42
CA GLY A 126 28.16 -5.58 0.95
C GLY A 126 27.26 -6.65 0.33
N TYR A 127 27.86 -7.70 -0.24
CA TYR A 127 27.13 -8.78 -0.93
C TYR A 127 26.65 -9.94 -0.03
N SER A 128 27.08 -10.05 1.22
CA SER A 128 26.67 -11.18 2.10
C SER A 128 25.35 -10.95 2.85
N LEU A 129 24.57 -9.95 2.45
CA LEU A 129 23.26 -9.61 3.04
C LEU A 129 22.09 -10.41 2.45
N GLU A 130 22.28 -11.06 1.30
CA GLU A 130 21.24 -11.88 0.64
C GLU A 130 20.54 -12.89 1.57
N PRO A 131 21.23 -13.64 2.46
CA PRO A 131 20.56 -14.56 3.39
C PRO A 131 19.64 -13.84 4.39
N ALA A 132 20.02 -12.63 4.83
CA ALA A 132 19.22 -11.83 5.76
C ALA A 132 17.98 -11.25 5.07
N ILE A 133 18.10 -10.82 3.80
CA ILE A 133 16.96 -10.37 2.97
C ILE A 133 15.98 -11.54 2.75
N VAL A 134 16.49 -12.74 2.48
CA VAL A 134 15.68 -13.96 2.36
C VAL A 134 14.92 -14.28 3.65
N GLU A 135 15.59 -14.27 4.81
CA GLU A 135 14.91 -14.50 6.10
C GLU A 135 13.87 -13.41 6.39
N PHE A 136 14.20 -12.15 6.14
CA PHE A 136 13.29 -11.01 6.30
C PHE A 136 12.01 -11.18 5.47
N ARG A 137 12.15 -11.48 4.17
CA ARG A 137 11.04 -11.79 3.27
C ARG A 137 10.21 -12.96 3.78
N ASP A 138 10.85 -14.07 4.14
CA ASP A 138 10.14 -15.29 4.52
C ASP A 138 9.37 -15.12 5.84
N ARG A 139 9.89 -14.32 6.78
CA ARG A 139 9.17 -13.89 7.99
C ARG A 139 7.98 -12.96 7.68
N LEU A 140 8.11 -12.05 6.72
CA LEU A 140 6.98 -11.23 6.24
C LEU A 140 5.91 -12.08 5.54
N VAL A 141 6.30 -13.11 4.80
CA VAL A 141 5.36 -14.07 4.17
C VAL A 141 4.65 -14.93 5.21
N GLU A 142 5.33 -15.41 6.27
CA GLU A 142 4.64 -16.09 7.39
C GLU A 142 3.74 -15.12 8.18
N TRP A 143 4.07 -13.83 8.26
CA TRP A 143 3.18 -12.81 8.81
C TRP A 143 1.94 -12.56 7.94
N GLN A 144 2.10 -12.45 6.62
CA GLN A 144 1.00 -12.32 5.67
C GLN A 144 0.02 -13.51 5.80
N ASN A 145 0.55 -14.73 5.91
CA ASN A 145 -0.23 -15.96 6.01
C ASN A 145 -0.81 -16.20 7.42
N LYS A 146 -0.05 -15.93 8.48
CA LYS A 146 -0.40 -16.25 9.88
C LYS A 146 -0.09 -15.08 10.83
N PRO A 147 -0.74 -13.91 10.68
CA PRO A 147 -0.36 -12.68 11.40
C PRO A 147 -0.43 -12.81 12.92
N ARG A 148 -1.35 -13.63 13.45
CA ARG A 148 -1.47 -13.90 14.90
C ARG A 148 -0.29 -14.70 15.47
N ARG A 149 0.37 -15.54 14.66
CA ARG A 149 1.56 -16.31 15.04
C ARG A 149 2.80 -15.45 14.91
N ALA A 150 2.99 -14.84 13.73
CA ALA A 150 4.14 -13.99 13.47
C ALA A 150 4.22 -12.78 14.43
N ARG A 151 3.08 -12.16 14.81
CA ARG A 151 3.05 -11.13 15.87
C ARG A 151 3.73 -11.58 17.18
N ARG A 152 3.62 -12.85 17.57
CA ARG A 152 4.28 -13.36 18.80
C ARG A 152 5.79 -13.42 18.61
N LEU A 153 6.25 -13.96 17.48
CA LEU A 153 7.67 -14.02 17.13
C LEU A 153 8.29 -12.61 17.02
N PHE A 154 7.59 -11.67 16.40
CA PHE A 154 8.02 -10.27 16.31
C PHE A 154 8.09 -9.58 17.67
N LEU A 155 7.12 -9.84 18.58
CA LEU A 155 7.20 -9.33 19.96
C LEU A 155 8.36 -9.96 20.74
N GLU A 156 8.64 -11.24 20.53
CA GLU A 156 9.75 -11.96 21.15
C GLU A 156 11.11 -11.43 20.68
N ASP A 157 11.29 -11.22 19.37
CA ASP A 157 12.46 -10.54 18.80
C ASP A 157 12.61 -9.11 19.34
N LEU A 158 11.54 -8.29 19.31
CA LEU A 158 11.55 -6.91 19.83
C LEU A 158 11.86 -6.84 21.33
N GLN A 159 11.46 -7.86 22.10
CA GLN A 159 11.84 -8.00 23.51
C GLN A 159 13.31 -8.38 23.64
N ARG A 160 13.79 -9.37 22.89
CA ARG A 160 15.20 -9.80 22.88
C ARG A 160 16.13 -8.62 22.56
N TRP A 161 15.90 -7.89 21.47
CA TRP A 161 16.71 -6.73 21.08
C TRP A 161 16.68 -5.60 22.12
N ARG A 162 15.55 -5.41 22.82
CA ARG A 162 15.45 -4.45 23.92
C ARG A 162 16.31 -4.87 25.11
N PHE A 163 16.34 -6.15 25.46
CA PHE A 163 17.22 -6.68 26.50
C PHE A 163 18.69 -6.58 26.09
N GLU A 164 19.04 -6.93 24.85
CA GLU A 164 20.40 -6.78 24.30
C GLU A 164 20.88 -5.33 24.40
N ARG A 165 20.08 -4.35 23.95
CA ARG A 165 20.38 -2.91 24.06
C ARG A 165 20.48 -2.42 25.51
N THR A 166 19.67 -2.96 26.42
CA THR A 166 19.74 -2.58 27.85
C THR A 166 20.97 -3.20 28.53
N SER A 167 21.40 -4.38 28.11
CA SER A 167 22.60 -5.06 28.63
C SER A 167 23.91 -4.44 28.11
N SER A 168 23.87 -3.81 26.93
CA SER A 168 24.92 -2.96 26.39
C SER A 168 24.73 -1.52 26.90
N SER A 169 25.02 -1.32 28.19
CA SER A 169 24.81 -0.05 28.92
C SER A 169 25.37 1.20 28.22
N ASP A 170 26.40 1.03 27.39
CA ASP A 170 27.04 2.12 26.64
C ASP A 170 26.21 2.58 25.41
N ALA A 171 25.40 1.70 24.82
CA ALA A 171 24.64 2.02 23.60
C ALA A 171 23.50 3.01 23.85
N ALA A 172 22.72 2.82 24.93
CA ALA A 172 21.61 3.69 25.28
C ALA A 172 22.06 5.13 25.62
N GLY A 173 23.23 5.28 26.24
CA GLY A 173 23.82 6.59 26.56
C GLY A 173 24.39 7.32 25.33
N VAL A 174 24.73 6.58 24.26
CA VAL A 174 25.22 7.14 22.99
C VAL A 174 24.06 7.60 22.12
N GLU A 175 22.95 6.84 22.03
CA GLU A 175 21.72 7.26 21.33
C GLU A 175 21.21 8.61 21.89
N GLN A 176 21.08 8.73 23.23
CA GLN A 176 20.63 9.96 23.88
C GLN A 176 21.58 11.16 23.69
N GLN A 177 22.89 10.94 23.52
CA GLN A 177 23.84 12.01 23.22
C GLN A 177 23.74 12.45 21.75
N GLN A 178 23.47 11.54 20.82
CA GLN A 178 23.26 11.89 19.41
C GLN A 178 21.95 12.67 19.24
N ASP A 179 20.85 12.24 19.86
CA ASP A 179 19.58 12.99 19.84
C ASP A 179 19.76 14.41 20.41
N ALA A 180 20.49 14.56 21.52
CA ALA A 180 20.77 15.85 22.13
C ALA A 180 21.73 16.73 21.29
N TRP A 181 22.60 16.14 20.47
CA TRP A 181 23.48 16.87 19.55
C TRP A 181 22.72 17.33 18.31
N VAL A 182 21.93 16.44 17.67
CA VAL A 182 21.08 16.76 16.52
C VAL A 182 20.05 17.85 16.89
N ALA A 183 19.44 17.75 18.08
CA ALA A 183 18.50 18.77 18.55
C ALA A 183 19.15 20.16 18.74
N ARG A 184 20.42 20.21 19.17
CA ARG A 184 21.18 21.48 19.26
C ARG A 184 21.52 22.01 17.88
N GLU A 185 22.05 21.17 16.99
CA GLU A 185 22.46 21.60 15.65
C GLU A 185 21.26 22.10 14.81
N HIS A 186 20.08 21.52 14.98
CA HIS A 186 18.83 22.06 14.42
C HIS A 186 18.41 23.38 15.09
N HIS A 187 18.50 23.49 16.42
CA HIS A 187 18.18 24.73 17.12
C HIS A 187 19.10 25.87 16.71
N ASP A 188 20.41 25.63 16.63
CA ASP A 188 21.43 26.61 16.28
C ASP A 188 21.25 27.11 14.83
N ARG A 189 21.05 26.21 13.86
CA ARG A 189 20.76 26.59 12.46
C ARG A 189 19.48 27.43 12.30
N HIS A 190 18.45 27.17 13.09
CA HIS A 190 17.21 27.97 13.05
C HIS A 190 17.33 29.28 13.84
N ALA A 191 18.10 29.30 14.92
CA ALA A 191 18.40 30.52 15.67
C ALA A 191 19.29 31.50 14.87
N GLU A 192 20.26 31.01 14.10
CA GLU A 192 21.04 31.84 13.17
C GLU A 192 20.19 32.42 12.03
N ALA A 193 19.16 31.68 11.57
CA ALA A 193 18.23 32.16 10.55
C ALA A 193 17.30 33.29 11.06
N ASP A 194 16.86 33.24 12.32
CA ASP A 194 16.09 34.31 12.97
C ASP A 194 16.95 35.47 13.47
N ALA A 195 18.28 35.30 13.57
CA ALA A 195 19.23 36.33 14.02
C ALA A 195 19.88 37.15 12.89
N ALA A 196 19.56 36.87 11.62
CA ALA A 196 20.06 37.63 10.49
C ALA A 196 19.42 39.04 10.44
N PRO A 197 20.18 40.15 10.57
CA PRO A 197 19.61 41.48 10.51
C PRO A 197 19.15 41.80 9.09
N ALA A 198 17.86 42.10 8.95
CA ALA A 198 17.25 42.51 7.69
C ALA A 198 17.62 43.96 7.32
N ASP A 199 18.84 44.19 6.84
CA ASP A 199 19.15 45.41 6.09
C ASP A 199 20.35 45.26 5.15
N VAL A 200 20.07 45.04 3.85
CA VAL A 200 20.75 45.77 2.77
C VAL A 200 19.73 46.09 1.69
N THR A 201 19.25 47.33 1.69
CA THR A 201 18.58 47.92 0.54
C THR A 201 19.53 48.00 -0.67
N HIS A 202 19.13 47.46 -1.83
CA HIS A 202 19.69 47.92 -3.10
C HIS A 202 18.59 48.26 -4.10
N ALA A 203 18.70 49.45 -4.69
CA ALA A 203 17.67 50.07 -5.48
C ALA A 203 17.62 49.54 -6.93
N ALA A 204 16.47 49.67 -7.56
CA ALA A 204 16.32 49.49 -8.99
C ALA A 204 16.59 50.78 -9.75
N GLU A 205 17.40 50.74 -10.82
CA GLU A 205 17.19 51.57 -12.02
C GLU A 205 17.79 50.86 -13.27
N PRO A 206 17.22 51.00 -14.50
CA PRO A 206 17.48 50.07 -15.61
C PRO A 206 18.24 50.67 -16.82
N ALA A 207 18.14 49.97 -17.96
CA ALA A 207 18.59 50.29 -19.33
C ALA A 207 20.07 49.90 -19.65
N ALA A 208 20.32 48.85 -20.44
CA ALA A 208 20.16 48.69 -21.90
C ALA A 208 21.47 49.04 -22.67
N ALA A 209 21.86 48.40 -23.78
CA ALA A 209 21.15 47.45 -24.64
C ALA A 209 22.10 46.52 -25.43
N SER A 210 21.53 45.45 -26.01
CA SER A 210 21.92 44.81 -27.30
C SER A 210 23.26 44.06 -27.36
N ALA A 211 23.39 42.89 -28.01
CA ALA A 211 22.46 41.91 -28.62
C ALA A 211 23.20 40.55 -28.64
N ASP A 212 22.71 39.36 -29.00
CA ASP A 212 21.43 38.85 -29.53
C ASP A 212 21.37 37.33 -29.14
N SER A 213 20.32 36.52 -29.31
CA SER A 213 19.04 36.63 -30.02
C SER A 213 17.90 35.93 -29.23
N ALA A 214 16.67 36.09 -29.73
CA ALA A 214 15.47 35.29 -29.42
C ALA A 214 14.78 34.97 -30.79
N PRO A 215 13.58 34.32 -30.94
CA PRO A 215 12.47 34.01 -30.00
C PRO A 215 12.18 32.48 -29.84
N GLU A 216 11.45 31.95 -28.85
CA GLU A 216 9.99 32.06 -28.51
C GLU A 216 9.01 31.63 -29.65
N PRO A 217 7.79 31.10 -29.37
CA PRO A 217 7.16 30.76 -28.08
C PRO A 217 6.58 29.31 -28.01
N ILE A 218 5.97 28.92 -26.88
CA ILE A 218 5.13 27.70 -26.78
C ILE A 218 3.69 28.10 -26.44
N ALA A 219 2.77 27.92 -27.39
CA ALA A 219 1.33 28.03 -27.15
C ALA A 219 0.54 27.07 -28.07
N ASP A 220 -0.17 26.15 -27.41
CA ASP A 220 -1.45 25.53 -27.78
C ASP A 220 -1.67 24.59 -29.00
N THR A 221 -2.45 23.55 -28.68
CA THR A 221 -3.34 22.68 -29.50
C THR A 221 -3.10 22.40 -31.00
N GLN A 222 -2.67 21.15 -31.29
CA GLN A 222 -3.25 20.22 -32.29
C GLN A 222 -3.07 18.79 -31.72
N VAL A 223 -4.07 17.95 -31.48
CA VAL A 223 -5.02 17.32 -32.43
C VAL A 223 -4.31 16.74 -33.65
N LEU A 224 -3.82 15.51 -33.51
CA LEU A 224 -3.60 14.60 -34.62
C LEU A 224 -4.31 13.28 -34.30
N ASP A 225 -5.39 13.04 -35.05
CA ASP A 225 -5.96 11.72 -35.28
C ASP A 225 -4.96 10.83 -36.08
N ASP A 226 -5.36 9.58 -36.33
CA ASP A 226 -4.60 8.52 -37.02
C ASP A 226 -3.39 7.93 -36.27
N TYR A 227 -3.69 7.00 -35.36
CA TYR A 227 -2.96 5.73 -35.35
C TYR A 227 -3.94 4.56 -35.47
N GLU A 228 -4.18 4.14 -36.71
CA GLU A 228 -4.98 2.97 -37.08
C GLU A 228 -4.33 1.68 -36.56
N ILE A 229 -4.80 1.16 -35.42
CA ILE A 229 -4.47 -0.20 -34.98
C ILE A 229 -5.52 -1.15 -35.54
N ALA A 230 -5.19 -1.75 -36.69
CA ALA A 230 -5.92 -2.84 -37.29
C ALA A 230 -6.07 -4.06 -36.34
N GLY A 231 -7.13 -4.83 -36.58
CA GLY A 231 -7.67 -5.81 -35.63
C GLY A 231 -6.85 -7.09 -35.36
N PRO A 232 -7.44 -8.04 -34.61
CA PRO A 232 -6.70 -9.09 -33.90
C PRO A 232 -6.28 -10.27 -34.78
N VAL A 233 -5.01 -10.67 -34.62
CA VAL A 233 -4.46 -11.96 -35.05
C VAL A 233 -3.82 -12.59 -33.81
N GLY A 234 -3.98 -13.87 -33.49
CA GLY A 234 -4.77 -14.95 -34.09
C GLY A 234 -4.50 -16.21 -33.27
N ALA A 235 -5.50 -17.07 -33.05
CA ALA A 235 -5.38 -18.17 -32.08
C ALA A 235 -4.36 -19.24 -32.50
N TYR A 236 -3.38 -19.53 -31.63
CA TYR A 236 -2.54 -20.72 -31.77
C TYR A 236 -3.28 -21.97 -31.26
N SER A 237 -3.94 -22.66 -32.17
CA SER A 237 -4.54 -23.98 -31.93
C SER A 237 -4.13 -24.98 -33.02
N ALA A 238 -3.15 -25.83 -32.72
CA ALA A 238 -2.83 -27.05 -33.46
C ALA A 238 -2.38 -28.11 -32.43
N ARG A 239 -3.24 -29.04 -32.00
CA ARG A 239 -3.85 -30.19 -32.69
C ARG A 239 -2.88 -31.37 -32.81
N LYS A 240 -3.26 -32.49 -32.19
CA LYS A 240 -2.60 -33.80 -32.33
C LYS A 240 -2.41 -34.17 -33.81
N SER A 241 -1.23 -34.67 -34.14
CA SER A 241 -1.04 -35.61 -35.25
C SER A 241 -0.65 -36.95 -34.67
N THR A 242 -1.34 -38.01 -35.10
CA THR A 242 -1.07 -39.41 -34.78
C THR A 242 -0.63 -40.11 -36.07
N GLY A 243 0.43 -40.91 -36.01
CA GLY A 243 0.54 -42.10 -36.86
C GLY A 243 1.81 -42.27 -37.70
N LEU A 244 2.43 -43.43 -37.45
CA LEU A 244 3.03 -44.38 -38.39
C LEU A 244 4.37 -44.08 -39.10
N GLU A 245 5.27 -45.07 -38.94
CA GLU A 245 6.18 -45.69 -39.93
C GLU A 245 7.32 -44.85 -40.54
N ALA A 246 8.52 -45.40 -40.81
CA ALA A 246 9.12 -46.68 -40.42
C ALA A 246 10.67 -46.61 -40.60
N ASP A 247 11.41 -47.38 -39.80
CA ASP A 247 12.60 -48.18 -40.16
C ASP A 247 13.09 -48.98 -38.93
#